data_AF-A0A971KF24-F1
#
_entry.id   AF-A0A971KF24-F1
#
_cell.length_a   1.000
_cell.length_b   1.000
_cell.length_c   1.000
_cell.angle_alpha   90.00
_cell.angle_beta   90.00
_cell.angle_gamma   90.00
#
_symmetry.space_group_name_H-M   'P 1'
#
loop_
_entity.id
_entity.type
_entity.pdbx_description
1 polymer ?
#
loop_
_entity_poly.entity_id
_entity_poly.type
_entity_poly.pdbx_seq_one_letter_code
_entity_poly.pdbx_strand_id
1 'polypeptide(L)'
;MKTIDEYFKQNTDKISFLELKKGTNIQIGDFILQEDLPMPILIDTLIEGIKEGNIYKEIEISHVIDGIIFLMGIDINFKYNEEYKKLLYEYNPNIEDYILYTGFKYIVDNNIE
;
A
#
# COMPACT_ATOMS: atom_id res chain seq x y z
N MET A 1 9.48 8.67 21.52
CA MET A 1 9.17 7.78 20.37
C MET A 1 7.87 7.01 20.58
N LYS A 2 7.65 6.27 21.68
CA LYS A 2 6.38 5.56 21.96
C LYS A 2 5.09 6.32 21.60
N THR A 3 4.98 7.60 21.97
CA THR A 3 3.77 8.40 21.70
C THR A 3 3.51 8.65 20.21
N ILE A 4 4.57 8.78 19.40
CA ILE A 4 4.45 8.98 17.94
C ILE A 4 4.08 7.66 17.27
N ASP A 5 4.74 6.56 17.67
CA ASP A 5 4.45 5.24 17.13
C ASP A 5 3.02 4.80 17.48
N GLU A 6 2.58 5.05 18.72
CA GLU A 6 1.20 4.79 19.17
C GLU A 6 0.18 5.63 18.41
N TYR A 7 0.49 6.90 18.13
CA TYR A 7 -0.37 7.76 17.32
C TYR A 7 -0.58 7.20 15.91
N PHE A 8 0.50 6.80 15.24
CA PHE A 8 0.40 6.27 13.89
C PHE A 8 -0.31 4.92 13.83
N LYS A 9 -0.05 4.03 14.80
CA LYS A 9 -0.70 2.72 14.89
C LYS A 9 -2.22 2.77 15.00
N GLN A 10 -2.80 3.90 15.45
CA GLN A 10 -4.25 4.10 15.45
C GLN A 10 -4.85 4.03 14.04
N ASN A 11 -4.05 4.27 12.99
CA ASN A 11 -4.50 4.23 11.59
C ASN A 11 -4.48 2.83 10.97
N THR A 12 -4.15 1.79 11.74
CA THR A 12 -4.16 0.40 11.26
C THR A 12 -5.56 -0.07 10.88
N ASP A 13 -6.60 0.57 11.43
CA ASP A 13 -8.00 0.37 11.09
C ASP A 13 -8.36 0.79 9.65
N LYS A 14 -7.49 1.54 8.96
CA LYS A 14 -7.69 2.00 7.57
C LYS A 14 -7.13 1.01 6.52
N ILE A 15 -6.48 -0.06 6.96
CA ILE A 15 -5.82 -1.03 6.08
C ILE A 15 -6.58 -2.35 6.10
N SER A 16 -6.80 -2.92 4.92
CA SER A 16 -7.20 -4.31 4.73
C SER A 16 -6.12 -5.06 3.96
N PHE A 17 -6.21 -6.39 3.90
CA PHE A 17 -5.27 -7.22 3.17
C PHE A 17 -6.03 -8.08 2.15
N LEU A 18 -5.52 -8.10 0.93
CA LEU A 18 -6.00 -8.94 -0.14
C LEU A 18 -5.28 -10.29 -0.09
N GLU A 19 -6.06 -11.37 -0.17
CA GLU A 19 -5.53 -12.71 -0.39
C GLU A 19 -5.48 -13.00 -1.89
N LEU A 20 -4.30 -13.37 -2.39
CA LEU A 20 -4.18 -13.87 -3.74
C LEU A 20 -4.82 -15.24 -3.85
N LYS A 21 -5.55 -15.49 -4.94
CA LYS A 21 -6.05 -16.84 -5.22
C LYS A 21 -4.87 -17.77 -5.42
N LYS A 22 -4.99 -19.01 -4.95
CA LYS A 22 -3.98 -20.05 -5.18
C LYS A 22 -3.71 -20.20 -6.68
N GLY A 23 -2.43 -20.21 -7.07
CA GLY A 23 -1.97 -20.26 -8.45
C GLY A 23 -1.91 -18.90 -9.16
N THR A 24 -2.22 -17.79 -8.49
CA THR A 24 -2.02 -16.45 -9.06
C THR A 24 -0.56 -16.04 -8.97
N ASN A 25 0.11 -15.98 -10.13
CA ASN A 25 1.44 -15.39 -10.26
C ASN A 25 1.30 -13.95 -10.76
N ILE A 26 1.65 -12.97 -9.93
CA ILE A 26 1.76 -11.57 -10.35
C ILE A 26 3.25 -11.24 -10.43
N GLN A 27 3.69 -10.79 -11.60
CA GLN A 27 5.06 -10.35 -11.84
C GLN A 27 5.11 -8.83 -11.84
N ILE A 28 5.99 -8.25 -11.01
CA ILE A 28 6.26 -6.81 -10.94
C ILE A 28 7.76 -6.65 -11.15
N GLY A 29 8.17 -6.20 -12.34
CA GLY A 29 9.58 -6.24 -12.72
C GLY A 29 10.12 -7.67 -12.69
N ASP A 30 11.20 -7.90 -11.94
CA ASP A 30 11.76 -9.23 -11.70
C ASP A 30 11.20 -9.88 -10.42
N PHE A 31 10.31 -9.18 -9.70
CA PHE A 31 9.67 -9.69 -8.50
C PHE A 31 8.49 -10.60 -8.82
N ILE A 32 8.53 -11.82 -8.31
CA ILE A 32 7.40 -12.75 -8.31
C ILE A 32 6.71 -12.66 -6.95
N LEU A 33 5.46 -12.20 -6.95
CA LEU A 33 4.64 -12.14 -5.74
C LEU A 33 4.42 -13.56 -5.19
N GLN A 34 4.86 -13.77 -3.95
CA GLN A 34 4.65 -15.03 -3.23
C GLN A 34 3.21 -15.09 -2.71
N GLU A 35 2.59 -16.27 -2.75
CA GLU A 35 1.18 -16.46 -2.36
C GLU A 35 0.90 -16.08 -0.90
N ASP A 36 1.90 -16.08 -0.03
CA ASP A 36 1.80 -15.84 1.41
C ASP A 36 2.12 -14.40 1.82
N LEU A 37 2.56 -13.55 0.89
CA LEU A 37 2.80 -12.14 1.16
C LEU A 37 1.46 -11.39 1.14
N PRO A 38 0.96 -10.87 2.28
CA PRO A 38 -0.33 -10.19 2.31
C PRO A 38 -0.23 -8.88 1.55
N MET A 39 -1.21 -8.57 0.71
CA MET A 39 -1.22 -7.36 -0.12
C MET A 39 -2.08 -6.29 0.53
N PRO A 40 -1.48 -5.28 1.20
CA PRO A 40 -2.26 -4.25 1.88
C PRO A 40 -2.98 -3.36 0.86
N ILE A 41 -4.18 -2.92 1.22
CA ILE A 41 -4.98 -1.96 0.45
C ILE A 41 -5.71 -1.04 1.43
N LEU A 42 -5.89 0.22 1.07
CA LEU A 42 -6.71 1.16 1.83
C LEU A 42 -8.18 0.77 1.72
N ILE A 43 -8.89 0.78 2.87
CA ILE A 43 -10.30 0.40 2.93
C ILE A 43 -11.17 1.32 2.07
N ASP A 44 -10.89 2.62 2.05
CA ASP A 44 -11.67 3.58 1.25
C ASP A 44 -11.55 3.26 -0.24
N THR A 45 -10.33 2.98 -0.73
CA THR A 45 -10.08 2.55 -2.11
C THR A 45 -10.81 1.25 -2.45
N LEU A 46 -10.83 0.29 -1.52
CA LEU A 46 -11.58 -0.95 -1.70
C LEU A 46 -13.10 -0.68 -1.80
N ILE A 47 -13.64 0.18 -0.94
CA ILE A 47 -15.07 0.54 -0.93
C ILE A 47 -15.45 1.28 -2.22
N GLU A 48 -14.62 2.18 -2.71
CA GLU A 48 -14.84 2.91 -3.96
C GLU A 48 -14.88 1.95 -5.15
N GLY A 49 -13.90 1.05 -5.26
CA GLY A 49 -13.91 0.01 -6.29
C GLY A 49 -15.16 -0.88 -6.25
N ILE A 50 -15.70 -1.15 -5.05
CA ILE A 50 -16.97 -1.88 -4.85
C ILE A 50 -18.15 -1.09 -5.40
N LYS A 51 -18.25 0.18 -5.04
CA LYS A 51 -19.37 1.04 -5.45
C LYS A 51 -19.42 1.26 -6.96
N GLU A 52 -18.26 1.37 -7.61
CA GLU A 52 -18.17 1.56 -9.06
C GLU A 52 -18.45 0.29 -9.87
N GLY A 53 -18.60 -0.87 -9.22
CA GLY A 53 -18.73 -2.16 -9.89
C GLY A 53 -17.42 -2.62 -10.56
N ASN A 54 -16.30 -1.95 -10.26
CA ASN A 54 -15.00 -2.15 -10.88
C ASN A 54 -14.11 -3.18 -10.15
N ILE A 55 -14.44 -3.64 -8.94
CA ILE A 55 -13.65 -4.70 -8.27
C ILE A 55 -13.62 -6.02 -9.03
N TYR A 56 -14.66 -6.31 -9.85
CA TYR A 56 -14.64 -7.48 -10.73
C TYR A 56 -13.69 -7.30 -11.92
N LYS A 57 -13.08 -6.11 -12.06
CA LYS A 57 -12.33 -5.63 -13.22
C LYS A 57 -10.83 -5.47 -12.99
N GLU A 58 -10.31 -6.05 -11.91
CA GLU A 58 -8.90 -6.03 -11.45
C GLU A 58 -8.60 -4.88 -10.47
N ILE A 59 -8.00 -5.22 -9.33
CA ILE A 59 -7.42 -4.25 -8.40
C ILE A 59 -6.12 -3.79 -9.04
N GLU A 60 -6.03 -2.48 -9.36
CA GLU A 60 -4.79 -1.92 -9.89
C GLU A 60 -3.65 -2.08 -8.89
N ILE A 61 -2.47 -2.44 -9.39
CA ILE A 61 -1.29 -2.64 -8.54
C ILE A 61 -0.89 -1.37 -7.79
N SER A 62 -1.14 -0.19 -8.37
CA SER A 62 -0.97 1.12 -7.74
C SER A 62 -1.64 1.20 -6.37
N HIS A 63 -2.86 0.67 -6.22
CA HIS A 63 -3.58 0.66 -4.93
C HIS A 63 -2.89 -0.21 -3.87
N VAL A 64 -2.23 -1.28 -4.29
CA VAL A 64 -1.43 -2.12 -3.39
C VAL A 64 -0.14 -1.41 -3.01
N ILE A 65 0.51 -0.73 -3.96
CA ILE A 65 1.70 0.09 -3.70
C ILE A 65 1.38 1.20 -2.68
N ASP A 66 0.25 1.88 -2.84
CA ASP A 66 -0.23 2.88 -1.88
C ASP A 66 -0.48 2.28 -0.49
N GLY A 67 -1.13 1.10 -0.45
CA GLY A 67 -1.35 0.36 0.80
C GLY A 67 -0.05 -0.01 1.51
N ILE A 68 0.98 -0.41 0.76
CA ILE A 68 2.31 -0.75 1.29
C ILE A 68 2.98 0.49 1.88
N ILE A 69 3.02 1.60 1.12
CA ILE A 69 3.62 2.87 1.56
C ILE A 69 2.95 3.33 2.85
N PHE A 70 1.61 3.29 2.89
CA PHE A 70 0.85 3.68 4.06
C PHE A 70 1.14 2.78 5.27
N LEU A 71 1.12 1.44 5.10
CA LEU A 71 1.44 0.48 6.15
C LEU A 71 2.82 0.70 6.76
N MET A 72 3.83 0.87 5.91
CA MET A 72 5.21 1.10 6.34
C MET A 72 5.36 2.43 7.10
N GLY A 73 4.57 3.45 6.73
CA GLY A 73 4.53 4.73 7.42
C GLY A 73 3.88 4.65 8.80
N ILE A 74 2.87 3.79 8.97
CA ILE A 74 2.13 3.69 10.25
C ILE A 74 2.66 2.62 11.21
N ASP A 75 3.37 1.60 10.70
CA ASP A 75 4.03 0.57 11.50
C ASP A 75 5.41 0.22 10.92
N ILE A 76 6.41 0.98 11.37
CA ILE A 76 7.81 0.79 10.98
C ILE A 76 8.38 -0.58 11.35
N ASN A 77 7.73 -1.31 12.28
CA ASN A 77 8.16 -2.63 12.75
C ASN A 77 7.30 -3.77 12.17
N PHE A 78 6.47 -3.49 11.16
CA PHE A 78 5.66 -4.51 10.53
C PHE A 78 6.54 -5.61 9.90
N LYS A 79 6.13 -6.86 10.08
CA LYS A 79 6.97 -8.04 9.83
C LYS A 79 7.47 -8.19 8.38
N TYR A 80 6.77 -7.63 7.40
CA TYR A 80 7.07 -7.75 5.97
C TYR A 80 7.68 -6.49 5.35
N ASN A 81 8.13 -5.52 6.17
CA ASN A 81 8.65 -4.25 5.65
C ASN A 81 9.86 -4.42 4.72
N GLU A 82 10.70 -5.44 4.89
CA GLU A 82 11.85 -5.68 4.02
C GLU A 82 11.44 -6.26 2.66
N GLU A 83 10.46 -7.17 2.63
CA GLU A 83 9.86 -7.69 1.40
C GLU A 83 9.16 -6.58 0.62
N TYR A 84 8.42 -5.73 1.32
CA TYR A 84 7.74 -4.58 0.71
C TYR A 84 8.70 -3.54 0.16
N LYS A 85 9.80 -3.22 0.85
CA LYS A 85 10.84 -2.33 0.29
C LYS A 85 11.36 -2.85 -1.04
N LYS A 86 11.66 -4.15 -1.15
CA LYS A 86 12.11 -4.75 -2.41
C LYS A 86 11.06 -4.61 -3.50
N LEU A 87 9.80 -4.92 -3.18
CA LEU A 87 8.68 -4.77 -4.12
C LEU A 87 8.55 -3.33 -4.63
N LEU A 88 8.67 -2.35 -3.74
CA LEU A 88 8.58 -0.93 -4.06
C LEU A 88 9.66 -0.50 -5.06
N TYR A 89 10.92 -0.92 -4.87
CA TYR A 89 12.01 -0.61 -5.81
C TYR A 89 11.92 -1.37 -7.13
N GLU A 90 11.38 -2.59 -7.12
CA GLU A 90 11.09 -3.34 -8.35
C GLU A 90 9.95 -2.71 -9.15
N TYR A 91 8.96 -2.13 -8.46
CA TYR A 91 7.88 -1.37 -9.07
C TYR A 91 8.36 -0.03 -9.64
N ASN A 92 9.16 0.71 -8.88
CA ASN A 92 9.74 1.99 -9.29
C ASN A 92 11.10 2.21 -8.60
N PRO A 93 12.22 2.25 -9.35
CA PRO A 93 13.54 2.51 -8.78
C PRO A 93 13.67 3.86 -8.06
N ASN A 94 12.80 4.83 -8.36
CA ASN A 94 12.71 6.14 -7.70
C ASN A 94 11.42 6.25 -6.87
N ILE A 95 11.09 5.20 -6.10
CA ILE A 95 9.83 5.16 -5.34
C ILE A 95 9.71 6.33 -4.35
N GLU A 96 10.81 6.85 -3.84
CA GLU A 96 10.84 7.99 -2.92
C GLU A 96 10.26 9.25 -3.55
N ASP A 97 10.50 9.48 -4.84
CA ASP A 97 9.91 10.61 -5.57
C ASP A 97 8.39 10.48 -5.65
N TYR A 98 7.89 9.25 -5.82
CA TYR A 98 6.47 8.96 -5.81
C TYR A 98 5.85 9.16 -4.42
N ILE A 99 6.51 8.68 -3.36
CA ILE A 99 6.08 8.89 -1.97
C ILE A 99 6.05 10.39 -1.64
N LEU A 100 7.06 11.13 -2.08
CA LEU A 100 7.11 12.58 -1.87
C LEU A 100 6.01 13.32 -2.64
N TYR A 101 5.81 12.95 -3.91
CA TYR A 101 4.75 13.51 -4.76
C TYR A 101 3.36 13.28 -4.16
N THR A 102 3.06 12.06 -3.71
CA THR A 102 1.77 11.72 -3.10
C THR A 102 1.54 12.50 -1.81
N GLY A 103 2.56 12.64 -0.97
CA GLY A 103 2.51 13.50 0.22
C GLY A 103 2.23 14.97 -0.11
N PHE A 104 2.95 15.56 -1.07
CA PHE A 104 2.70 16.93 -1.50
C PHE A 104 1.32 17.12 -2.11
N LYS A 105 0.88 16.19 -2.95
CA LYS A 105 -0.46 16.22 -3.53
C LYS A 105 -1.52 16.22 -2.44
N TYR A 106 -1.38 15.39 -1.41
CA TYR A 106 -2.31 15.35 -0.28
C TYR A 106 -2.37 16.70 0.46
N ILE A 107 -1.22 17.33 0.73
CA ILE A 107 -1.14 18.65 1.37
C ILE A 107 -1.90 19.70 0.53
N VAL A 108 -1.66 19.72 -0.78
CA VAL A 108 -2.31 20.65 -1.72
C VAL A 108 -3.82 20.41 -1.78
N ASP A 109 -4.25 19.16 -1.97
CA ASP A 109 -5.67 18.80 -2.12
C ASP A 109 -6.48 19.09 -0.85
N ASN A 110 -5.84 19.05 0.33
CA ASN A 110 -6.49 19.28 1.63
C ASN A 110 -6.24 20.69 2.19
N ASN A 111 -5.56 21.58 1.47
CA ASN A 111 -5.21 22.94 1.90
C ASN A 111 -4.55 22.97 3.30
N ILE A 112 -3.59 22.09 3.54
CA ILE A 112 -2.85 22.04 4.81
C ILE A 112 -1.69 23.06 4.71
N GLU A 113 -1.74 24.11 5.55
CA GLU A 113 -0.70 25.16 5.65
C GLU A 113 0.48 24.76 6.56
#